data_AF-A0A9D4ME39-F1
#
_entry.id   AF-A0A9D4ME39-F1
#
_cell.length_a   1.000
_cell.length_b   1.000
_cell.length_c   1.000
_cell.angle_alpha   90.00
_cell.angle_beta   90.00
_cell.angle_gamma   90.00
#
_symmetry.space_group_name_H-M   'P 1'
#
loop_
_entity.id
_entity.type
_entity.pdbx_description
1 polymer ?
#
loop_
_entity_poly.entity_id
_entity_poly.type
_entity_poly.pdbx_seq_one_letter_code
_entity_poly.pdbx_strand_id
1 'polypeptide(L)'
;MDMDMDKKDNPLRLKDIETGESMTVLSEEKRKSLLRDMQKFYTVTVDYLRKKRPLTQNVVKYAQCLHPEVRDQNTAMRYVRSQAEEMPDITPNKVAIICDEWKVYRVEEIENSVMYDNDDKLKIVDHFWKEVLSRKSASGNQQFPTLQKLVNSSLPSGQPNIAATLY
;
A
#
# COMPACT_ATOMS: atom_id res chain seq x y z
N MET A 1 -9.70 11.74 8.11
CA MET A 1 -9.08 12.21 9.38
C MET A 1 -7.72 12.78 9.00
N ASP A 2 -7.66 14.09 8.80
CA ASP A 2 -6.45 14.75 8.31
C ASP A 2 -5.42 14.80 9.44
N MET A 3 -4.34 14.04 9.30
CA MET A 3 -3.16 14.24 10.12
C MET A 3 -2.46 15.49 9.62
N ASP A 4 -2.78 16.61 10.26
CA ASP A 4 -2.16 17.92 10.09
C ASP A 4 -0.70 17.85 10.57
N MET A 5 0.21 17.59 9.63
CA MET A 5 1.63 17.26 9.86
C MET A 5 2.58 18.43 9.57
N ASP A 6 2.05 19.63 9.30
CA ASP A 6 2.85 20.87 9.15
C ASP A 6 3.27 21.50 10.50
N LYS A 7 2.84 20.90 11.61
CA LYS A 7 3.38 21.25 12.93
C LYS A 7 4.67 20.48 13.17
N LYS A 8 5.78 21.20 13.14
CA LYS A 8 7.14 20.78 13.55
C LYS A 8 7.25 20.09 14.93
N ASP A 9 6.17 19.98 15.68
CA ASP A 9 6.14 19.46 17.05
C ASP A 9 4.94 18.54 17.29
N ASN A 10 4.95 17.32 16.75
CA ASN A 10 4.15 16.27 17.38
C ASN A 10 4.89 14.94 17.46
N PRO A 11 6.03 14.88 18.17
CA PRO A 11 6.49 13.58 18.61
C PRO A 11 5.42 13.02 19.57
N LEU A 12 5.07 11.73 19.43
CA LEU A 12 4.09 11.06 20.31
C LEU A 12 4.27 11.52 21.74
N ARG A 13 3.18 11.94 22.41
CA ARG A 13 3.30 12.38 23.80
C ARG A 13 3.80 11.19 24.60
N LEU A 14 4.71 11.41 25.55
CA LEU A 14 5.34 10.36 26.37
C LEU A 14 4.33 9.41 27.05
N LYS A 15 3.10 9.88 27.23
CA LYS A 15 1.96 9.13 27.80
C LYS A 15 1.27 8.16 26.84
N ASP A 16 1.48 8.31 25.54
CA ASP A 16 0.86 7.51 24.48
C ASP A 16 1.81 6.38 24.01
N ILE A 17 3.03 6.32 24.57
CA ILE A 17 3.97 5.21 24.35
C ILE A 17 3.57 4.10 25.32
N GLU A 18 2.94 3.05 24.79
CA GLU A 18 2.62 1.85 25.58
C GLU A 18 3.91 1.19 26.07
N THR A 19 4.06 1.17 27.39
CA THR A 19 5.17 0.49 28.05
C THR A 19 4.61 -0.62 28.92
N GLY A 20 5.11 -1.84 28.70
CA GLY A 20 4.73 -3.01 29.51
C GLY A 20 5.10 -2.85 31.00
N GLU A 21 4.57 -3.76 31.82
CA GLU A 21 4.62 -3.71 33.30
C GLU A 21 6.04 -3.54 33.88
N SER A 22 7.08 -3.94 33.13
CA SER A 22 8.50 -3.77 33.49
C SER A 22 8.95 -2.32 33.72
N MET A 23 8.19 -1.33 33.25
CA MET A 23 8.48 0.10 33.42
C MET A 23 8.02 0.68 34.76
N THR A 24 7.23 -0.06 35.55
CA THR A 24 6.74 0.37 36.88
C THR A 24 7.78 0.19 37.99
N VAL A 25 8.82 -0.61 37.74
CA VAL A 25 9.90 -0.93 38.70
C VAL A 25 11.01 0.13 38.71
N LEU A 26 11.03 1.03 37.72
CA LEU A 26 12.08 2.03 37.52
C LEU A 26 11.76 3.35 38.22
N SER A 27 12.79 4.06 38.71
CA SER A 27 12.60 5.40 39.24
C SER A 27 12.06 6.36 38.18
N GLU A 28 11.28 7.35 38.61
CA GLU A 28 10.67 8.39 37.77
C GLU A 28 11.64 9.00 36.74
N GLU A 29 12.89 9.22 37.14
CA GLU A 29 13.94 9.81 36.31
C GLU A 29 14.44 8.86 35.22
N LYS A 30 14.67 7.59 35.57
CA LYS A 30 15.07 6.55 34.61
C LYS A 30 13.95 6.24 33.63
N ARG A 31 12.69 6.25 34.10
CA ARG A 31 11.49 6.08 33.27
C ARG A 31 11.36 7.19 32.23
N LYS A 32 11.53 8.46 32.64
CA LYS A 32 11.52 9.61 31.73
C LYS A 32 12.67 9.57 30.71
N SER A 33 13.86 9.14 31.12
CA SER A 33 14.99 8.96 30.19
C SER A 33 14.68 7.89 29.14
N LEU A 34 14.20 6.73 29.55
CA LEU A 34 13.90 5.62 28.64
C LEU A 34 12.80 5.98 27.64
N LEU A 35 11.73 6.66 28.09
CA LEU A 35 10.67 7.11 27.20
C LEU A 35 11.17 8.10 26.14
N ARG A 36 12.12 8.98 26.49
CA ARG A 36 12.77 9.87 25.51
C ARG A 36 13.64 9.10 24.52
N ASP A 37 14.35 8.07 24.98
CA ASP A 37 15.14 7.21 24.10
C ASP A 37 14.26 6.41 23.14
N MET A 38 13.13 5.87 23.62
CA MET A 38 12.12 5.22 22.79
C MET A 38 11.53 6.18 21.75
N GLN A 39 11.15 7.40 22.18
CA GLN A 39 10.65 8.43 21.28
C GLN A 39 11.68 8.80 20.20
N LYS A 40 12.95 8.93 20.57
CA LYS A 40 14.05 9.18 19.64
C LYS A 40 14.24 8.01 18.67
N PHE A 41 14.17 6.78 19.16
CA PHE A 41 14.25 5.58 18.32
C PHE A 41 13.12 5.53 17.28
N TYR A 42 11.87 5.77 17.70
CA TYR A 42 10.74 5.83 16.77
C TYR A 42 10.90 6.95 15.76
N THR A 43 11.32 8.14 16.20
CA THR A 43 11.54 9.28 15.30
C THR A 43 12.59 8.97 14.25
N VAL A 44 13.75 8.42 14.66
CA VAL A 44 14.84 8.05 13.74
C VAL A 44 14.41 6.93 12.79
N THR A 45 13.67 5.94 13.29
CA THR A 45 13.20 4.82 12.46
C THR A 45 12.16 5.28 11.45
N VAL A 46 11.20 6.12 11.86
CA VAL A 46 10.21 6.71 10.95
C VAL A 46 10.88 7.60 9.92
N ASP A 47 11.86 8.42 10.31
CA ASP A 47 12.64 9.23 9.36
C ASP A 47 13.45 8.38 8.39
N TYR A 48 14.04 7.29 8.87
CA TYR A 48 14.76 6.33 8.05
C TYR A 48 13.81 5.63 7.06
N LEU A 49 12.65 5.16 7.52
CA LEU A 49 11.63 4.55 6.69
C LEU A 49 11.09 5.54 5.66
N ARG A 50 10.85 6.80 6.04
CA ARG A 50 10.46 7.89 5.12
C ARG A 50 11.51 8.14 4.04
N LYS A 51 12.80 8.10 4.39
CA LYS A 51 13.92 8.27 3.43
C LYS A 51 14.12 7.05 2.52
N LYS A 52 13.91 5.83 3.03
CA LYS A 52 14.15 4.57 2.32
C LYS A 52 12.95 4.06 1.53
N ARG A 53 11.74 4.43 1.93
CA ARG A 53 10.50 4.22 1.19
C ARG A 53 9.76 5.56 1.15
N PRO A 54 9.68 6.21 -0.01
CA PRO A 54 8.71 7.27 -0.18
C PRO A 54 7.33 6.59 -0.20
N LEU A 55 6.78 6.27 0.98
CA LEU A 55 5.34 6.16 1.16
C LEU A 55 4.76 7.58 1.07
N THR A 56 5.02 8.25 -0.05
CA THR A 56 4.43 9.54 -0.37
C THR A 56 2.93 9.35 -0.38
N GLN A 57 2.20 10.32 0.17
CA GLN A 57 0.72 10.35 0.16
C GLN A 57 0.14 10.03 -1.23
N ASN A 58 0.88 10.40 -2.28
CA ASN A 58 0.57 10.11 -3.68
C ASN A 58 0.51 8.61 -4.00
N VAL A 59 1.46 7.80 -3.51
CA VAL A 59 1.51 6.34 -3.78
C VAL A 59 0.30 5.64 -3.16
N VAL A 60 -0.11 6.06 -1.97
CA VAL A 60 -1.32 5.53 -1.30
C VAL A 60 -2.58 5.98 -2.03
N LYS A 61 -2.62 7.24 -2.48
CA LYS A 61 -3.74 7.79 -3.25
C LYS A 61 -3.93 7.08 -4.58
N TYR A 62 -2.85 6.79 -5.30
CA TYR A 62 -2.91 6.15 -6.61
C TYR A 62 -3.10 4.63 -6.51
N ALA A 63 -2.69 4.00 -5.40
CA ALA A 63 -2.98 2.58 -5.14
C ALA A 63 -4.49 2.24 -5.10
N GLN A 64 -5.37 3.24 -4.97
CA GLN A 64 -6.82 3.05 -5.09
C GLN A 64 -7.25 2.42 -6.43
N CYS A 65 -6.46 2.58 -7.50
CA CYS A 65 -6.76 1.94 -8.78
C CYS A 65 -6.74 0.41 -8.71
N LEU A 66 -6.03 -0.16 -7.73
CA LEU A 66 -5.95 -1.61 -7.52
C LEU A 66 -7.22 -2.20 -6.93
N HIS A 67 -8.15 -1.36 -6.45
CA HIS A 67 -9.44 -1.84 -6.00
C HIS A 67 -10.28 -2.31 -7.21
N PRO A 68 -10.87 -3.51 -7.17
CA PRO A 68 -11.54 -4.06 -8.34
C PRO A 68 -12.70 -3.20 -8.86
N GLU A 69 -13.44 -2.56 -7.95
CA GLU A 69 -14.54 -1.64 -8.30
C GLU A 69 -14.09 -0.32 -8.96
N VAL A 70 -12.82 0.03 -8.81
CA VAL A 70 -12.25 1.26 -9.42
C VAL A 70 -11.81 0.99 -10.85
N ARG A 71 -11.73 -0.28 -11.29
CA ARG A 71 -11.25 -0.69 -12.62
C ARG A 71 -11.87 0.10 -13.77
N ASP A 72 -13.19 0.29 -13.75
CA ASP A 72 -13.93 0.88 -14.86
C ASP A 72 -14.04 2.41 -14.77
N GLN A 73 -13.54 3.01 -13.69
CA GLN A 73 -13.54 4.45 -13.51
C GLN A 73 -12.57 5.13 -14.48
N ASN A 74 -13.00 6.24 -15.08
CA ASN A 74 -12.14 7.03 -15.98
C ASN A 74 -10.88 7.58 -15.30
N THR A 75 -10.91 7.73 -13.98
CA THR A 75 -9.78 8.15 -13.14
C THR A 75 -8.73 7.06 -12.94
N ALA A 76 -9.09 5.79 -13.09
CA ALA A 76 -8.20 4.65 -12.82
C ALA A 76 -6.97 4.65 -13.71
N MET A 77 -7.13 4.96 -15.01
CA MET A 77 -6.00 5.08 -15.94
C MET A 77 -4.99 6.14 -15.51
N ARG A 78 -5.46 7.28 -15.01
CA ARG A 78 -4.57 8.34 -14.51
C ARG A 78 -3.81 7.86 -13.28
N TYR A 79 -4.50 7.19 -12.35
CA TYR A 79 -3.90 6.68 -11.13
C TYR A 79 -2.88 5.57 -11.40
N VAL A 80 -3.15 4.64 -12.31
CA VAL A 80 -2.19 3.60 -12.72
C VAL A 80 -0.93 4.22 -13.29
N ARG A 81 -1.07 5.21 -14.17
CA ARG A 81 0.06 5.91 -14.76
C ARG A 81 0.88 6.64 -13.70
N SER A 82 0.22 7.43 -12.85
CA SER A 82 0.89 8.17 -11.78
C SER A 82 1.56 7.23 -10.77
N GLN A 83 0.93 6.11 -10.43
CA GLN A 83 1.53 5.08 -9.58
C GLN A 83 2.80 4.52 -10.24
N ALA A 84 2.75 4.19 -11.53
CA ALA A 84 3.90 3.64 -12.23
C ALA A 84 5.07 4.63 -12.36
N GLU A 85 4.78 5.93 -12.51
CA GLU A 85 5.79 7.01 -12.58
C GLU A 85 6.46 7.28 -11.23
N GLU A 86 5.76 7.08 -10.11
CA GLU A 86 6.29 7.27 -8.75
C GLU A 86 7.17 6.08 -8.27
N MET A 87 7.14 4.95 -8.98
CA MET A 87 7.86 3.74 -8.57
C MET A 87 9.31 3.75 -9.09
N PRO A 88 10.32 3.65 -8.20
CA PRO A 88 11.73 3.81 -8.59
C PRO A 88 12.24 2.71 -9.55
N ASP A 89 11.62 1.52 -9.55
CA ASP A 89 12.05 0.37 -10.36
C ASP A 89 11.40 0.32 -11.76
N ILE A 90 10.52 1.27 -12.07
CA ILE A 90 9.74 1.33 -13.31
C ILE A 90 10.32 2.43 -14.22
N THR A 91 10.81 2.02 -15.39
CA THR A 91 11.30 2.97 -16.40
C THR A 91 10.14 3.55 -17.21
N PRO A 92 10.31 4.72 -17.86
CA PRO A 92 9.25 5.33 -18.67
C PRO A 92 8.67 4.41 -19.76
N ASN A 93 9.50 3.55 -20.37
CA ASN A 93 9.03 2.55 -21.33
C ASN A 93 8.09 1.52 -20.68
N LYS A 94 8.40 1.07 -19.45
CA LYS A 94 7.54 0.16 -18.70
C LYS A 94 6.21 0.82 -18.29
N VAL A 95 6.18 2.13 -18.06
CA VAL A 95 4.93 2.87 -17.77
C VAL A 95 3.94 2.73 -18.92
N ALA A 96 4.41 2.88 -20.17
CA ALA A 96 3.55 2.71 -21.35
C ALA A 96 2.99 1.28 -21.44
N ILE A 97 3.85 0.27 -21.25
CA ILE A 97 3.47 -1.15 -21.25
C ILE A 97 2.43 -1.43 -20.16
N ILE A 98 2.62 -0.92 -18.94
CA ILE A 98 1.65 -1.04 -17.84
C ILE A 98 0.30 -0.43 -18.21
N CYS A 99 0.30 0.75 -18.83
CA CYS A 99 -0.94 1.39 -19.27
C CYS A 99 -1.68 0.56 -20.32
N ASP A 100 -0.95 -0.09 -21.23
CA ASP A 100 -1.55 -0.95 -22.24
C ASP A 100 -2.06 -2.27 -21.66
N GLU A 101 -1.29 -2.92 -20.77
CA GLU A 101 -1.74 -4.09 -20.00
C GLU A 101 -3.00 -3.76 -19.18
N TRP A 102 -3.08 -2.55 -18.59
CA TRP A 102 -4.28 -2.11 -17.86
C TRP A 102 -5.51 -1.94 -18.76
N LYS A 103 -5.35 -1.42 -19.99
CA LYS A 103 -6.47 -1.30 -20.94
C LYS A 103 -7.01 -2.67 -21.32
N VAL A 104 -6.13 -3.64 -21.55
CA VAL A 104 -6.51 -5.03 -21.84
C VAL A 104 -7.27 -5.62 -20.65
N TYR A 105 -6.70 -5.49 -19.45
CA TYR A 105 -7.33 -5.91 -18.19
C TYR A 105 -8.72 -5.29 -17.99
N ARG A 106 -8.92 -4.02 -18.35
CA ARG A 106 -10.22 -3.33 -18.23
C ARG A 106 -11.28 -3.85 -19.21
N VAL A 107 -10.88 -4.33 -20.37
CA VAL A 107 -11.83 -4.85 -21.39
C VAL A 107 -12.14 -6.33 -21.15
N GLU A 108 -11.29 -7.04 -20.40
CA GLU A 108 -11.54 -8.42 -20.04
C GLU A 108 -12.76 -8.59 -19.14
N GLU A 109 -13.60 -9.56 -19.48
CA GLU A 109 -14.62 -10.04 -18.56
C GLU A 109 -13.93 -10.75 -17.39
N ILE A 110 -14.23 -10.27 -16.19
CA ILE A 110 -13.83 -10.92 -14.95
C ILE A 110 -15.09 -11.46 -14.33
N GLU A 111 -15.12 -12.79 -14.17
CA GLU A 111 -16.24 -13.46 -13.51
C GLU A 111 -16.46 -12.90 -12.11
N ASN A 112 -17.72 -12.78 -11.70
CA ASN A 112 -18.07 -12.34 -10.36
C ASN A 112 -17.45 -13.25 -9.28
N SER A 113 -17.24 -14.53 -9.58
CA SER A 113 -16.56 -15.51 -8.72
C SER A 113 -15.11 -15.14 -8.36
N VAL A 114 -14.47 -14.29 -9.17
CA VAL A 114 -13.11 -13.77 -8.94
C VAL A 114 -13.16 -12.52 -8.06
N MET A 115 -14.23 -11.73 -8.18
CA MET A 115 -14.43 -10.47 -7.46
C MET A 115 -15.01 -10.68 -6.07
N TYR A 116 -15.99 -11.57 -5.94
CA TYR A 116 -16.78 -11.80 -4.74
C TYR A 116 -16.57 -13.21 -4.20
N ASP A 117 -16.66 -13.37 -2.89
CA ASP A 117 -16.72 -14.68 -2.24
C ASP A 117 -18.13 -15.29 -2.32
N ASN A 118 -18.31 -16.46 -1.72
CA ASN A 118 -19.60 -17.17 -1.73
C ASN A 118 -20.70 -16.44 -0.93
N ASP A 119 -20.34 -15.44 -0.13
CA ASP A 119 -21.26 -14.60 0.65
C ASP A 119 -21.55 -13.26 -0.07
N ASP A 120 -21.21 -13.15 -1.37
CA ASP A 120 -21.29 -11.94 -2.19
C ASP A 120 -20.47 -10.75 -1.64
N LYS A 121 -19.45 -11.02 -0.80
CA LYS A 121 -18.54 -9.97 -0.31
C LYS A 121 -17.33 -9.86 -1.21
N LEU A 122 -16.88 -8.64 -1.45
CA LEU A 122 -15.69 -8.39 -2.25
C LEU A 122 -14.48 -9.11 -1.62
N LYS A 123 -13.81 -9.94 -2.41
CA LYS A 123 -12.59 -10.62 -1.99
C LYS A 123 -11.53 -9.58 -1.64
N ILE A 124 -10.66 -9.95 -0.71
CA ILE A 124 -9.48 -9.17 -0.36
C ILE A 124 -8.66 -8.91 -1.64
N VAL A 125 -8.24 -7.65 -1.84
CA VAL A 125 -7.53 -7.16 -3.03
C VAL A 125 -6.35 -8.06 -3.42
N ASP A 126 -5.60 -8.58 -2.44
CA ASP A 126 -4.51 -9.53 -2.69
C ASP A 126 -4.97 -10.84 -3.34
N HIS A 127 -6.10 -11.41 -2.90
CA HIS A 127 -6.65 -12.65 -3.46
C HIS A 127 -7.16 -12.42 -4.87
N PHE A 128 -7.85 -11.30 -5.08
CA PHE A 128 -8.30 -10.87 -6.40
C PHE A 128 -7.13 -10.77 -7.39
N TRP A 129 -6.09 -10.00 -7.05
CA TRP A 129 -4.94 -9.82 -7.95
C TRP A 129 -4.14 -11.11 -8.15
N LYS A 130 -4.08 -12.02 -7.16
CA LYS A 130 -3.47 -13.34 -7.37
C LYS A 130 -4.19 -14.11 -8.47
N GLU A 131 -5.52 -14.13 -8.46
CA GLU A 131 -6.30 -14.82 -9.49
C GLU A 131 -6.13 -14.14 -10.86
N VAL A 132 -6.22 -12.81 -10.94
CA VAL A 132 -6.03 -12.05 -12.19
C VAL A 132 -4.61 -12.25 -12.76
N LEU A 133 -3.57 -12.15 -11.94
CA LEU A 133 -2.17 -12.24 -12.40
C LEU A 133 -1.72 -13.68 -12.65
N SER A 134 -2.49 -14.68 -12.20
CA SER A 134 -2.27 -16.09 -12.52
C SER A 134 -2.71 -16.47 -13.94
N ARG A 135 -3.50 -15.60 -14.60
CA ARG A 135 -3.98 -15.84 -15.97
C ARG A 135 -2.83 -15.90 -16.97
N LYS A 136 -2.97 -16.83 -17.90
CA LYS A 136 -2.04 -17.06 -19.00
C LYS A 136 -2.71 -16.73 -20.32
N SER A 137 -1.94 -16.11 -21.20
CA SER A 137 -2.29 -15.94 -22.61
C SER A 137 -2.46 -17.30 -23.30
N ALA A 138 -3.09 -17.30 -24.49
CA ALA A 138 -3.22 -18.48 -25.33
C ALA A 138 -1.87 -19.15 -25.69
N SER A 139 -0.77 -18.38 -25.62
CA SER A 139 0.60 -18.87 -25.82
C SER A 139 1.23 -19.52 -24.58
N GLY A 140 0.51 -19.59 -23.46
CA GLY A 140 1.00 -20.11 -22.17
C GLY A 140 1.85 -19.13 -21.35
N ASN A 141 2.14 -17.95 -21.90
CA ASN A 141 2.88 -16.88 -21.21
C ASN A 141 1.95 -16.13 -20.24
N GLN A 142 2.52 -15.58 -19.18
CA GLN A 142 1.78 -14.73 -18.25
C GLN A 142 1.18 -13.53 -18.97
N GLN A 143 -0.09 -13.23 -18.67
CA GLN A 143 -0.87 -12.26 -19.42
C GLN A 143 -0.51 -10.80 -19.09
N PHE A 144 -0.14 -10.52 -17.83
CA PHE A 144 0.14 -9.17 -17.33
C PHE A 144 1.47 -9.09 -16.55
N PRO A 145 2.62 -9.37 -17.20
CA PRO A 145 3.89 -9.50 -16.51
C PRO A 145 4.45 -8.16 -15.98
N THR A 146 4.14 -7.03 -16.63
CA THR A 146 4.65 -5.72 -16.22
C THR A 146 3.75 -5.09 -15.17
N LEU A 147 2.43 -5.25 -15.33
CA LEU A 147 1.42 -4.89 -14.36
C LEU A 147 1.58 -5.67 -13.05
N GLN A 148 1.93 -6.97 -13.11
CA GLN A 148 2.25 -7.74 -11.89
C GLN A 148 3.35 -7.06 -11.07
N LYS A 149 4.38 -6.50 -11.72
CA LYS A 149 5.46 -5.80 -11.00
C LYS A 149 4.94 -4.56 -10.28
N LEU A 150 4.04 -3.81 -10.91
CA LEU A 150 3.37 -2.67 -10.28
C LEU A 150 2.51 -3.10 -9.10
N VAL A 151 1.71 -4.16 -9.27
CA VAL A 151 0.80 -4.67 -8.23
C VAL A 151 1.60 -5.20 -7.03
N ASN A 152 2.61 -6.05 -7.26
CA ASN A 152 3.44 -6.62 -6.19
C ASN A 152 4.27 -5.57 -5.44
N SER A 153 4.59 -4.46 -6.08
CA SER A 153 5.34 -3.37 -5.45
C SER A 153 4.42 -2.39 -4.72
N SER A 154 3.14 -2.34 -5.08
CA SER A 154 2.10 -1.52 -4.44
C SER A 154 1.39 -2.24 -3.29
N LEU A 155 1.21 -3.56 -3.39
CA LEU A 155 0.61 -4.40 -2.35
C LEU A 155 1.73 -5.09 -1.57
N PRO A 156 1.86 -4.86 -0.24
CA PRO A 156 2.79 -5.63 0.56
C PRO A 156 2.32 -7.08 0.57
N SER A 157 3.10 -7.96 -0.06
CA SER A 157 2.83 -9.40 -0.08
C SER A 157 2.72 -9.94 1.35
N GLY A 158 1.49 -10.18 1.82
CA GLY A 158 1.24 -10.91 3.07
C GLY A 158 1.10 -10.08 4.34
N GLN A 159 0.36 -8.95 4.32
CA GLN A 159 -0.23 -8.42 5.56
C GLN A 159 -1.76 -8.36 5.46
N PRO A 160 -2.50 -8.88 6.46
CA PRO A 160 -3.93 -8.63 6.55
C PRO A 160 -4.16 -7.13 6.80
N ASN A 161 -4.92 -6.51 5.90
CA ASN A 161 -5.56 -5.20 6.03
C ASN A 161 -4.69 -3.97 6.34
N ILE A 162 -4.40 -3.20 5.27
CA ILE A 162 -4.30 -1.74 5.35
C ILE A 162 -5.35 -1.03 4.48
N ALA A 163 -6.03 -1.76 3.58
CA ALA A 163 -7.03 -1.20 2.68
C ALA A 163 -8.45 -1.14 3.25
N ALA A 164 -8.76 -1.92 4.31
CA ALA A 164 -10.09 -1.91 4.94
C ALA A 164 -10.30 -0.78 5.96
N THR A 165 -9.35 0.14 6.13
CA THR A 165 -9.44 1.22 7.15
C THR A 165 -9.61 2.61 6.53
N LEU A 166 -9.91 2.71 5.24
CA LEU A 166 -10.11 4.00 4.56
C LEU A 166 -11.54 4.22 4.00
N TYR A 167 -12.52 3.47 4.50
CA TYR A 167 -13.94 3.83 4.38
C TYR A 167 -14.59 3.86 5.76
#